data_AF-A0A3S1Z662-F1
#
_entry.id   AF-A0A3S1Z662-F1
#
_cell.length_a   1.000
_cell.length_b   1.000
_cell.length_c   1.000
_cell.angle_alpha   90.00
_cell.angle_beta   90.00
_cell.angle_gamma   90.00
#
_symmetry.space_group_name_H-M   'P 1'
#
loop_
_entity.id
_entity.type
_entity.pdbx_description
1 polymer ?
#
loop_
_entity_poly.entity_id
_entity_poly.type
_entity_poly.pdbx_seq_one_letter_code
_entity_poly.pdbx_strand_id
1 'polypeptide(L)'
;MNVTTRLHELGQSLWLDNITRDLLSSGTLQRYCTDFSVTGLTSNPTIFDEAIKNSTAYDEALHRKAREGKAGEQLFFELALEDLTQAAALFWPVHE
;
A
#
# COMPACT_ATOMS: atom_id res chain seq x y z
N MET A 1 18.18 -0.45 18.54
CA MET A 1 17.85 -1.59 17.65
C MET A 1 16.57 -2.22 18.15
N ASN A 2 15.52 -2.23 17.35
CA ASN A 2 14.23 -2.83 17.73
C ASN A 2 14.18 -4.31 17.31
N VAL A 3 13.10 -4.99 17.68
CA VAL A 3 12.93 -6.43 17.43
C VAL A 3 12.88 -6.75 15.93
N THR A 4 12.28 -5.88 15.14
CA THR A 4 12.11 -6.12 13.70
C THR A 4 13.44 -5.99 12.94
N THR A 5 14.29 -5.03 13.32
CA THR A 5 15.68 -4.96 12.81
C THR A 5 16.45 -6.24 13.14
N ARG A 6 16.31 -6.78 14.35
CA ARG A 6 17.00 -8.00 14.74
C ARG A 6 16.54 -9.22 13.94
N LEU A 7 15.25 -9.33 13.62
CA LEU A 7 14.74 -10.37 12.73
C LEU A 7 15.30 -10.25 11.31
N HIS A 8 15.40 -9.02 10.81
CA HIS A 8 15.99 -8.74 9.51
C HIS A 8 17.47 -9.14 9.45
N GLU A 9 18.26 -8.82 10.47
CA GLU A 9 19.67 -9.23 10.57
C GLU A 9 19.86 -10.76 10.64
N LEU A 10 18.85 -11.50 11.12
CA LEU A 10 18.82 -12.96 11.11
C LEU A 10 18.39 -13.55 9.75
N GLY A 11 18.12 -12.71 8.75
CA GLY A 11 17.72 -13.11 7.41
C GLY A 11 16.20 -13.30 7.24
N GLN A 12 15.38 -12.90 8.21
CA GLN A 12 13.92 -12.97 8.08
C GLN A 12 13.34 -11.67 7.53
N SER A 13 12.59 -11.78 6.42
CA SER A 13 11.85 -10.65 5.83
C SER A 13 10.49 -10.47 6.50
N LEU A 14 10.16 -9.24 6.88
CA LEU A 14 8.87 -8.87 7.45
C LEU A 14 8.03 -8.12 6.43
N TRP A 15 6.82 -8.61 6.19
CA TRP A 15 5.88 -8.02 5.25
C TRP A 15 4.63 -7.53 5.99
N LEU A 16 4.09 -6.40 5.54
CA LEU A 16 2.85 -5.84 6.05
C LEU A 16 1.65 -6.46 5.30
N ASP A 17 0.71 -7.07 6.01
CA ASP A 17 -0.52 -7.60 5.41
C ASP A 17 -1.65 -6.56 5.38
N ASN A 18 -1.37 -5.42 4.76
CA ASN A 18 -2.33 -4.34 4.58
C ASN A 18 -1.86 -3.33 3.53
N ILE A 19 -2.80 -2.69 2.84
CA ILE A 19 -2.56 -1.51 2.02
C ILE A 19 -3.77 -0.58 2.11
N THR A 20 -3.52 0.70 2.37
CA THR A 20 -4.50 1.77 2.25
C THR A 20 -3.84 2.98 1.61
N ARG A 21 -4.61 3.82 0.92
CA ARG A 21 -4.08 5.05 0.34
C ARG A 21 -3.50 6.00 1.38
N ASP A 22 -4.08 6.06 2.57
CA ASP A 22 -3.56 6.86 3.69
C ASP A 22 -2.22 6.33 4.22
N LEU A 23 -2.04 5.01 4.29
CA LEU A 23 -0.78 4.38 4.68
C LEU A 23 0.36 4.84 3.75
N LEU A 24 0.08 4.96 2.45
CA LEU A 24 1.03 5.40 1.42
C LEU A 24 1.28 6.92 1.50
N SER A 25 0.21 7.73 1.51
CA SER A 25 0.30 9.18 1.41
C SER A 25 0.81 9.87 2.68
N SER A 26 0.56 9.29 3.85
CA SER A 26 1.01 9.83 5.15
C SER A 26 2.50 9.61 5.44
N GLY A 27 3.22 8.86 4.59
CA GLY A 27 4.59 8.44 4.85
C GLY A 27 4.72 7.32 5.90
N THR A 28 3.59 6.77 6.36
CA THR A 28 3.61 5.68 7.36
C THR A 28 4.31 4.43 6.83
N LEU A 29 4.06 4.04 5.57
CA LEU A 29 4.75 2.90 4.97
C LEU A 29 6.26 3.14 4.89
N GLN A 30 6.68 4.34 4.48
CA GLN A 30 8.10 4.69 4.42
C GLN A 30 8.77 4.58 5.80
N ARG A 31 8.10 5.06 6.85
CA ARG A 31 8.56 4.89 8.23
C ARG A 31 8.68 3.42 8.62
N TYR A 32 7.76 2.56 8.19
CA TYR A 32 7.84 1.11 8.43
C TYR A 32 9.05 0.48 7.75
N CYS A 33 9.39 0.91 6.54
CA CYS A 33 10.61 0.47 5.88
C CYS A 33 11.86 0.93 6.64
N THR A 34 11.97 2.22 6.96
CA THR A 34 13.19 2.81 7.54
C THR A 34 13.41 2.41 9.00
N ASP A 35 12.35 2.44 9.80
CA ASP A 35 12.48 2.32 11.25
C ASP A 35 12.23 0.89 11.72
N PHE A 36 11.47 0.10 10.95
CA PHE A 36 11.02 -1.22 11.35
C PHE A 36 11.44 -2.34 10.40
N SER A 37 12.29 -2.07 9.39
CA SER A 37 12.82 -3.11 8.49
C SER A 37 11.72 -3.92 7.79
N VAL A 38 10.57 -3.30 7.50
CA VAL A 38 9.53 -3.89 6.64
C VAL A 38 10.04 -3.87 5.20
N THR A 39 10.03 -5.02 4.54
CA THR A 39 10.63 -5.22 3.21
C THR A 39 9.62 -5.53 2.11
N GLY A 40 8.35 -5.63 2.45
CA GLY A 40 7.28 -5.84 1.48
C GLY A 40 5.91 -5.65 2.10
N LEU A 41 4.87 -5.79 1.27
CA LEU A 41 3.49 -5.86 1.71
C LEU A 41 2.68 -6.82 0.84
N THR A 42 1.53 -7.23 1.37
CA THR A 42 0.50 -7.94 0.62
C THR A 42 -0.79 -7.14 0.56
N SER A 43 -1.52 -7.36 -0.53
CA SER A 43 -2.89 -6.89 -0.71
C SER A 43 -3.76 -8.06 -1.14
N ASN A 44 -5.06 -7.93 -0.94
CA ASN A 44 -6.05 -8.85 -1.49
C ASN A 44 -7.38 -8.07 -1.69
N PRO A 45 -8.39 -8.66 -2.37
CA PRO A 45 -9.66 -7.97 -2.61
C PRO A 45 -10.35 -7.47 -1.33
N THR A 46 -10.31 -8.24 -0.25
CA THR A 46 -10.92 -7.83 1.04
C THR A 46 -10.23 -6.62 1.65
N ILE A 47 -8.89 -6.55 1.58
CA ILE A 47 -8.12 -5.40 2.07
C ILE A 47 -8.53 -4.13 1.31
N PHE A 48 -8.64 -4.19 -0.02
CA PHE A 48 -9.05 -3.03 -0.80
C PHE A 48 -10.52 -2.65 -0.58
N ASP A 49 -11.42 -3.62 -0.42
CA ASP A 49 -12.82 -3.34 -0.10
C ASP A 49 -12.93 -2.51 1.20
N GLU A 50 -12.24 -2.94 2.25
CA GLU A 50 -12.21 -2.23 3.52
C GLU A 50 -11.50 -0.86 3.41
N ALA A 51 -10.41 -0.76 2.64
CA ALA A 51 -9.68 0.49 2.45
C ALA A 51 -10.53 1.55 1.73
N ILE A 52 -11.23 1.16 0.67
CA ILE A 52 -12.06 2.04 -0.15
C ILE A 52 -13.33 2.45 0.61
N LYS A 53 -13.95 1.51 1.33
CA LYS A 53 -15.21 1.76 2.03
C LYS A 53 -15.06 2.63 3.27
N ASN A 54 -13.94 2.52 3.99
CA ASN A 54 -13.78 3.14 5.31
C ASN A 54 -12.90 4.40 5.32
N SER A 55 -12.48 4.91 4.15
CA SER A 55 -11.68 6.13 4.04
C SER A 55 -12.20 7.05 2.93
N THR A 56 -12.08 8.36 3.14
CA THR A 56 -12.33 9.39 2.12
C THR A 56 -11.16 9.60 1.17
N ALA A 57 -10.03 8.92 1.39
CA ALA A 57 -8.81 9.05 0.57
C ALA A 57 -9.03 8.68 -0.90
N TYR A 58 -10.09 7.92 -1.21
CA TYR A 58 -10.43 7.48 -2.56
C TYR A 58 -11.44 8.41 -3.26
N ASP A 59 -12.12 9.31 -2.54
CA ASP A 59 -13.27 10.07 -3.06
C ASP A 59 -12.93 10.89 -4.32
N GLU A 60 -11.80 11.62 -4.29
CA GLU A 60 -11.38 12.43 -5.44
C GLU A 60 -11.12 11.56 -6.68
N ALA A 61 -10.40 10.45 -6.50
CA ALA A 61 -10.05 9.54 -7.58
C ALA A 61 -11.30 8.81 -8.11
N LEU A 62 -12.21 8.39 -7.23
CA LEU A 62 -13.50 7.80 -7.58
C LEU A 62 -14.32 8.77 -8.43
N HIS A 63 -14.50 10.01 -7.98
CA HIS A 63 -15.24 11.03 -8.73
C HIS A 63 -14.60 11.34 -10.08
N ARG A 64 -13.28 11.47 -10.14
CA ARG A 64 -12.55 11.73 -11.39
C ARG A 64 -12.76 10.59 -12.38
N LYS A 65 -12.48 9.35 -11.97
CA LYS A 65 -12.57 8.17 -12.84
C LYS A 65 -14.01 7.84 -13.24
N ALA A 66 -14.99 8.10 -12.36
CA ALA A 66 -16.40 7.99 -12.71
C ALA A 66 -16.79 8.98 -13.83
N ARG A 67 -16.29 10.22 -13.80
CA ARG A 67 -16.48 11.19 -14.89
C ARG A 67 -15.80 10.76 -16.20
N GLU A 68 -14.76 9.94 -16.14
CA GLU A 68 -14.12 9.31 -17.30
C GLU A 68 -14.90 8.08 -17.82
N GLY A 69 -16.04 7.74 -17.22
CA GLY A 69 -16.89 6.62 -17.62
C GLY A 69 -16.48 5.27 -17.06
N LYS A 70 -15.56 5.23 -16.08
CA LYS A 70 -15.07 3.99 -15.46
C LYS A 70 -16.00 3.52 -14.36
N ALA A 71 -16.23 2.22 -14.26
CA ALA A 71 -17.09 1.62 -13.26
C ALA A 71 -16.68 0.17 -12.93
N GLY A 72 -17.23 -0.35 -11.84
CA GLY A 72 -17.07 -1.75 -11.43
C GLY A 72 -15.61 -2.19 -11.31
N GLU A 73 -15.31 -3.35 -11.90
CA GLU A 73 -13.98 -3.97 -11.86
C GLU A 73 -12.90 -3.09 -12.49
N GLN A 74 -13.19 -2.39 -13.58
CA GLN A 74 -12.22 -1.49 -14.22
C GLN A 74 -11.82 -0.34 -13.28
N LEU A 75 -12.80 0.27 -12.62
CA LEU A 75 -12.55 1.35 -11.66
C LEU A 75 -11.71 0.84 -10.47
N PHE A 76 -12.05 -0.34 -9.95
CA PHE A 76 -11.31 -0.99 -8.89
C PHE A 76 -9.85 -1.22 -9.27
N PHE A 77 -9.57 -1.84 -10.41
CA PHE A 77 -8.20 -2.14 -10.82
C PHE A 77 -7.36 -0.90 -10.99
N GLU A 78 -7.93 0.20 -11.50
CA GLU A 78 -7.17 1.44 -11.60
C GLU A 78 -6.77 2.01 -10.24
N LEU A 79 -7.66 1.98 -9.25
CA LEU A 79 -7.33 2.43 -7.90
C LEU A 79 -6.29 1.52 -7.24
N ALA A 80 -6.48 0.20 -7.36
CA ALA A 80 -5.55 -0.77 -6.81
C ALA A 80 -4.15 -0.68 -7.44
N LEU A 81 -4.08 -0.51 -8.76
CA LEU A 81 -2.80 -0.36 -9.47
C LEU A 81 -2.10 0.96 -9.11
N GLU A 82 -2.84 2.06 -8.92
CA GLU A 82 -2.27 3.32 -8.42
C GLU A 82 -1.59 3.12 -7.06
N ASP A 83 -2.26 2.43 -6.13
CA ASP A 83 -1.75 2.19 -4.78
C ASP A 83 -0.56 1.21 -4.81
N LEU A 84 -0.66 0.12 -5.58
CA LEU A 84 0.41 -0.88 -5.72
C LEU A 84 1.65 -0.30 -6.40
N THR A 85 1.49 0.60 -7.37
CA THR A 85 2.62 1.27 -8.03
C THR A 85 3.37 2.16 -7.04
N GLN A 86 2.65 2.90 -6.19
CA GLN A 86 3.26 3.72 -5.14
C GLN A 86 3.97 2.86 -4.08
N ALA A 87 3.35 1.76 -3.65
CA ALA A 87 3.98 0.81 -2.74
C ALA A 87 5.27 0.23 -3.35
N ALA A 88 5.23 -0.22 -4.61
CA ALA A 88 6.40 -0.75 -5.31
C ALA A 88 7.54 0.27 -5.38
N ALA A 89 7.24 1.55 -5.63
CA ALA A 89 8.24 2.61 -5.64
C ALA A 89 8.91 2.78 -4.25
N LEU A 90 8.16 2.64 -3.17
CA LEU A 90 8.70 2.71 -1.80
C LEU A 90 9.58 1.50 -1.45
N PHE A 91 9.30 0.32 -2.00
CA PHE A 91 10.10 -0.89 -1.80
C PHE A 91 11.27 -1.04 -2.78
N TRP A 92 11.36 -0.19 -3.80
CA TRP A 92 12.42 -0.25 -4.80
C TRP A 92 13.84 -0.38 -4.21
N PRO A 93 14.24 0.39 -3.18
CA PRO A 93 15.59 0.29 -2.62
C PRO A 93 15.91 -1.03 -1.92
N VAL A 94 14.89 -1.83 -1.57
CA VAL A 94 15.07 -3.13 -0.90
C VAL A 94 15.11 -4.27 -1.91
N HIS A 95 14.60 -4.04 -3.13
CA HIS A 95 14.63 -5.01 -4.22
C HIS A 95 15.98 -5.07 -4.96
N GLU A 96 16.64 -3.91 -5.11
CA GLU A 96 17.98 -3.77 -5.74
C GLU A 96 19.12 -4.13 -4.80
#